data_AF-A0A2N5DG17-F1
#
_entry.id   AF-A0A2N5DG17-F1
#
_cell.length_a   1.000
_cell.length_b   1.000
_cell.length_c   1.000
_cell.angle_alpha   90.00
_cell.angle_beta   90.00
_cell.angle_gamma   90.00
#
_symmetry.space_group_name_H-M   'P 1'
#
loop_
_entity.id
_entity.type
_entity.pdbx_description
1 polymer ?
#
loop_
_entity_poly.entity_id
_entity_poly.type
_entity_poly.pdbx_seq_one_letter_code
_entity_poly.pdbx_strand_id
1 'polypeptide(L)'
;MKKMVLLALLGLSACETASNRFDVRVGDGEVIGAEFRLCGRQVPLSRSGDRFTGVQPARCEGHGEIQVSFADRQAATCHIGYVTPGLDQVFDFIVRDGRCEAVV
;
A
#
# COMPACT_ATOMS: atom_id res chain seq x y z
N MET A 1 -52.69 6.80 -23.78
CA MET A 1 -51.52 7.68 -24.03
C MET A 1 -50.42 7.31 -23.05
N LYS A 2 -49.20 7.18 -23.57
CA LYS A 2 -48.04 6.48 -23.02
C LYS A 2 -47.09 7.50 -22.37
N LYS A 3 -46.75 7.34 -21.09
CA LYS A 3 -45.60 7.98 -20.41
C LYS A 3 -45.10 6.99 -19.35
N MET A 4 -44.28 6.00 -19.72
CA MET A 4 -42.82 6.00 -19.45
C MET A 4 -42.54 6.51 -18.02
N VAL A 5 -42.45 5.64 -17.01
CA VAL A 5 -41.22 4.89 -16.66
C VAL A 5 -39.98 5.67 -17.08
N LEU A 6 -39.47 6.55 -16.21
CA LEU A 6 -38.14 7.12 -16.38
C LEU A 6 -37.47 7.29 -15.02
N LEU A 7 -36.63 6.30 -14.71
CA LEU A 7 -35.31 6.45 -14.11
C LEU A 7 -35.22 7.30 -12.83
N ALA A 8 -35.53 6.66 -11.69
CA ALA A 8 -34.89 6.95 -10.41
C ALA A 8 -33.48 6.32 -10.35
N LEU A 9 -32.66 6.52 -11.39
CA LEU A 9 -31.21 6.31 -11.34
C LEU A 9 -30.57 7.60 -10.80
N LEU A 10 -30.89 7.93 -9.55
CA LEU A 10 -30.05 8.86 -8.80
C LEU A 10 -28.74 8.12 -8.54
N GLY A 11 -27.73 8.52 -9.32
CA GLY A 11 -26.38 8.00 -9.26
C GLY A 11 -25.87 7.92 -7.82
N LEU A 12 -25.68 6.70 -7.36
CA LEU A 12 -24.64 6.39 -6.39
C LEU A 12 -23.32 6.60 -7.12
N SER A 13 -22.92 7.86 -7.32
CA SER A 13 -21.50 8.17 -7.51
C SER A 13 -20.84 7.80 -6.18
N ALA A 14 -20.43 6.54 -6.06
CA ALA A 14 -19.51 6.13 -5.03
C ALA A 14 -18.31 7.06 -5.17
N CYS A 15 -18.06 7.90 -4.17
CA CYS A 15 -16.76 8.51 -4.00
C CYS A 15 -15.78 7.36 -3.77
N GLU A 16 -15.27 6.76 -4.84
CA GLU A 16 -14.10 5.91 -4.76
C GLU A 16 -13.02 6.75 -4.08
N THR A 17 -12.70 6.35 -2.86
CA THR A 17 -11.68 7.04 -2.08
C THR A 17 -10.36 6.53 -2.61
N ALA A 18 -9.63 7.40 -3.33
CA ALA A 18 -8.30 7.10 -3.82
C ALA A 18 -7.40 6.54 -2.71
N SER A 19 -6.53 5.62 -3.07
CA SER A 19 -5.77 4.80 -2.13
C SER A 19 -4.35 4.52 -2.61
N ASN A 20 -3.44 4.44 -1.64
CA ASN A 20 -2.09 3.95 -1.85
C ASN A 20 -2.05 2.47 -1.48
N ARG A 21 -1.57 1.63 -2.39
CA ARG A 21 -1.29 0.22 -2.15
C ARG A 21 0.21 0.01 -2.00
N PHE A 22 0.58 -0.77 -0.99
CA PHE A 22 1.95 -1.12 -0.65
C PHE A 22 2.08 -2.63 -0.71
N ASP A 23 3.05 -3.11 -1.48
CA ASP A 23 3.27 -4.53 -1.73
C ASP A 23 4.77 -4.82 -1.57
N VAL A 24 5.12 -5.76 -0.69
CA VAL A 24 6.51 -6.18 -0.47
C VAL A 24 6.60 -7.69 -0.60
N ARG A 25 7.50 -8.18 -1.47
CA ARG A 25 7.86 -9.60 -1.56
C ARG A 25 9.22 -9.82 -0.93
N VAL A 26 9.37 -10.85 -0.11
CA VAL A 26 10.65 -11.15 0.54
C VAL A 26 11.22 -12.46 0.00
N GLY A 27 12.36 -12.39 -0.66
CA GLY A 27 12.97 -13.54 -1.34
C GLY A 27 13.84 -14.42 -0.44
N ASP A 28 14.21 -13.95 0.74
CA ASP A 28 15.17 -14.62 1.62
C ASP A 28 14.96 -14.29 3.10
N GLY A 29 15.37 -15.22 3.97
CA GLY A 29 15.38 -15.03 5.43
C GLY A 29 14.03 -15.22 6.12
N GLU A 30 14.07 -15.38 7.44
CA GLU A 30 12.88 -15.53 8.27
C GLU A 30 12.33 -14.15 8.67
N VAL A 31 11.30 -13.70 7.95
CA VAL A 31 10.62 -12.43 8.22
C VAL A 31 9.65 -12.60 9.38
N ILE A 32 9.72 -11.68 10.34
CA ILE A 32 8.81 -11.63 11.49
C ILE A 32 7.69 -10.58 11.33
N GLY A 33 7.88 -9.59 10.45
CA GLY A 33 6.82 -8.62 10.14
C GLY A 33 7.26 -7.54 9.17
N ALA A 34 6.29 -6.75 8.71
CA ALA A 34 6.53 -5.53 7.96
C ALA A 34 5.51 -4.46 8.35
N GLU A 35 5.93 -3.20 8.37
CA GLU A 35 5.08 -2.04 8.68
C GLU A 35 5.47 -0.85 7.81
N PHE A 36 4.50 -0.03 7.42
CA PHE A 36 4.80 1.27 6.80
C PHE A 36 4.74 2.40 7.83
N ARG A 37 5.60 3.39 7.62
CA ARG A 37 5.54 4.72 8.24
C ARG A 37 5.29 5.74 7.16
N LEU A 38 4.09 6.31 7.15
CA LEU A 38 3.68 7.27 6.15
C LEU A 38 2.75 8.31 6.78
N CYS A 39 3.05 9.58 6.57
CA CYS A 39 2.25 10.71 7.07
C CYS A 39 2.02 10.65 8.59
N GLY A 40 3.07 10.33 9.36
CA GLY A 40 3.02 10.23 10.83
C GLY A 40 2.25 9.03 11.36
N ARG A 41 1.82 8.10 10.50
CA ARG A 41 1.15 6.86 10.90
C ARG A 41 2.07 5.68 10.68
N GLN A 42 2.08 4.77 11.65
CA GLN A 42 2.72 3.47 11.58
C GLN A 42 1.63 2.40 11.47
N VAL A 43 1.69 1.57 10.43
CA VAL A 43 0.65 0.58 10.15
C VAL A 43 1.30 -0.74 9.75
N PRO A 44 0.96 -1.86 10.43
CA PRO A 44 1.45 -3.17 10.06
C PRO A 44 0.86 -3.61 8.72
N LEU A 45 1.68 -4.29 7.92
CA LEU A 45 1.26 -4.93 6.69
C LEU A 45 0.70 -6.33 6.97
N SER A 46 -0.31 -6.73 6.20
CA SER A 46 -0.88 -8.08 6.25
C SER A 46 0.04 -9.06 5.54
N ARG A 47 0.34 -10.20 6.19
CA ARG A 47 1.20 -11.24 5.63
C ARG A 47 0.40 -12.33 4.92
N SER A 48 0.85 -12.72 3.74
CA SER A 48 0.41 -13.92 3.02
C SER A 48 1.62 -14.59 2.38
N GLY A 49 2.12 -15.66 3.01
CA GLY A 49 3.36 -16.32 2.61
C GLY A 49 4.58 -15.41 2.73
N ASP A 50 5.22 -15.16 1.58
CA ASP A 50 6.38 -14.27 1.38
C ASP A 50 5.99 -12.82 1.03
N ARG A 51 4.68 -12.55 0.89
CA ARG A 51 4.15 -11.23 0.53
C ARG A 51 3.57 -10.52 1.75
N PHE A 52 3.84 -9.22 1.83
CA PHE A 52 3.26 -8.28 2.77
C PHE A 52 2.49 -7.20 2.00
N THR A 53 1.25 -6.94 2.42
CA THR A 53 0.36 -5.99 1.72
C THR A 53 -0.27 -4.99 2.66
N GLY A 54 -0.49 -3.77 2.18
CA GLY A 54 -1.17 -2.71 2.92
C GLY A 54 -1.89 -1.77 1.98
N VAL A 55 -2.99 -1.20 2.47
CA VAL A 55 -3.75 -0.18 1.75
C VAL A 55 -4.01 0.98 2.70
N GLN A 56 -3.76 2.20 2.23
CA GLN A 56 -4.05 3.42 2.98
C GLN A 56 -4.82 4.41 2.10
N PRO A 57 -5.86 5.11 2.62
CA PRO A 57 -6.46 6.22 1.91
C PRO A 57 -5.43 7.31 1.54
N ALA A 58 -5.45 7.78 0.30
CA ALA A 58 -4.55 8.81 -0.22
C ALA A 58 -4.98 10.21 0.26
N ARG A 59 -4.87 10.45 1.57
CA ARG A 59 -5.33 11.69 2.24
C ARG A 59 -4.22 12.65 2.61
N CYS A 60 -2.98 12.29 2.31
CA CYS A 60 -1.81 13.03 2.75
C CYS A 60 -0.74 13.03 1.65
N GLU A 61 0.25 13.88 1.86
CA GLU A 61 1.29 14.19 0.89
C GLU A 61 2.67 13.98 1.53
N GLY A 62 3.62 13.44 0.76
CA GLY A 62 5.01 13.33 1.17
C GLY A 62 5.65 11.98 0.88
N HIS A 63 6.63 11.60 1.69
CA HIS A 63 7.38 10.36 1.57
C HIS A 63 7.19 9.47 2.81
N GLY A 64 7.62 8.23 2.70
CA GLY A 64 7.58 7.30 3.81
C GLY A 64 8.55 6.15 3.64
N GLU A 65 8.42 5.16 4.50
CA GLU A 65 9.21 3.95 4.46
C GLU A 65 8.39 2.73 4.85
N ILE A 66 8.79 1.56 4.38
CA ILE A 66 8.35 0.26 4.89
C ILE A 66 9.55 -0.40 5.57
N GLN A 67 9.40 -0.75 6.84
CA GLN A 67 10.40 -1.48 7.58
C GLN A 67 10.02 -2.97 7.60
N VAL A 68 10.90 -3.83 7.09
CA VAL A 68 10.75 -5.29 7.09
C VAL A 68 11.69 -5.87 8.14
N SER A 69 11.14 -6.51 9.15
CA SER A 69 11.87 -7.05 10.29
C SER A 69 12.14 -8.54 10.12
N PHE A 70 13.35 -8.96 10.49
CA PHE A 70 13.81 -10.34 10.41
C PHE A 70 14.15 -10.87 11.82
N ALA A 71 14.09 -12.19 12.00
CA ALA A 71 14.43 -12.82 13.28
C ALA A 71 15.95 -12.82 13.56
N ASP A 72 16.75 -12.94 12.51
CA ASP A 72 18.18 -13.28 12.57
C ASP A 72 19.11 -12.20 12.01
N ARG A 73 18.55 -11.13 11.44
CA ARG A 73 19.31 -10.06 10.76
C ARG A 73 18.68 -8.69 10.93
N GLN A 74 19.41 -7.68 10.47
CA GLN A 74 18.94 -6.30 10.48
C GLN A 74 17.69 -6.14 9.59
N ALA A 75 16.83 -5.20 9.99
CA ALA A 75 15.66 -4.84 9.21
C ALA A 75 16.07 -4.24 7.85
N ALA A 76 15.27 -4.52 6.82
CA ALA A 76 15.38 -3.85 5.53
C ALA A 76 14.40 -2.68 5.46
N THR A 77 14.83 -1.57 4.85
CA THR A 77 14.00 -0.37 4.67
C THR A 77 13.72 -0.16 3.19
N CYS A 78 12.43 -0.12 2.83
CA CYS A 78 11.95 0.24 1.51
C CYS A 78 11.48 1.69 1.50
N HIS A 79 12.10 2.55 0.70
CA HIS A 79 11.66 3.94 0.61
C HIS A 79 10.39 4.05 -0.25
N ILE A 80 9.33 4.58 0.34
CA ILE A 80 8.10 4.93 -0.37
C ILE A 80 8.37 6.23 -1.12
N GLY A 81 8.09 6.24 -2.42
CA GLY A 81 8.15 7.43 -3.26
C GLY A 81 7.15 8.51 -2.81
N TYR A 82 6.99 9.53 -3.64
CA TYR A 82 6.05 10.61 -3.31
C TYR A 82 4.60 10.11 -3.36
N VAL A 83 3.87 10.28 -2.27
CA VAL A 83 2.41 10.07 -2.23
C VAL A 83 1.70 11.40 -2.48
N THR A 84 0.67 11.37 -3.32
CA THR A 84 -0.13 12.52 -3.73
C THR A 84 -1.56 12.34 -3.22
N PRO A 85 -2.13 13.34 -2.53
CA PRO A 85 -3.52 13.28 -2.09
C PRO A 85 -4.47 13.09 -3.28
N GLY A 86 -5.47 12.21 -3.12
CA GLY A 86 -6.50 11.98 -4.13
C GLY A 86 -6.05 11.17 -5.34
N LEU A 87 -4.84 10.61 -5.35
CA LEU A 87 -4.33 9.77 -6.43
C LEU A 87 -4.24 8.30 -5.99
N ASP A 88 -4.67 7.38 -6.85
CA ASP A 88 -4.37 5.97 -6.67
C ASP A 88 -2.92 5.68 -7.06
N GLN A 89 -2.16 5.13 -6.13
CA GLN A 89 -0.76 4.81 -6.34
C GLN A 89 -0.43 3.41 -5.84
N VAL A 90 0.51 2.76 -6.51
CA VAL A 90 1.00 1.43 -6.15
C VAL A 90 2.50 1.51 -5.94
N PHE A 91 2.95 0.96 -4.82
CA PHE A 91 4.35 0.88 -4.44
C PHE A 91 4.71 -0.59 -4.23
N ASP A 92 5.36 -1.16 -5.23
CA ASP A 92 5.81 -2.55 -5.23
C ASP A 92 7.30 -2.63 -4.87
N PHE A 93 7.66 -3.55 -4.00
CA PHE A 93 9.03 -3.78 -3.55
C PHE A 93 9.40 -5.26 -3.50
N ILE A 94 10.69 -5.52 -3.66
CA ILE A 94 11.30 -6.83 -3.42
C ILE A 94 12.44 -6.65 -2.42
N VAL A 95 12.45 -7.47 -1.36
CA VAL A 95 13.57 -7.57 -0.42
C VAL A 95 14.37 -8.83 -0.72
N ARG A 96 15.65 -8.68 -1.02
CA ARG A 96 16.62 -9.76 -1.29
C ARG A 96 17.99 -9.36 -0.77
N ASP A 97 18.72 -10.31 -0.19
CA ASP A 97 20.08 -10.08 0.35
C ASP A 97 20.11 -8.92 1.36
N GLY A 98 19.03 -8.75 2.13
CA GLY A 98 18.86 -7.66 3.10
C GLY A 98 18.65 -6.27 2.50
N ARG A 99 18.52 -6.15 1.17
CA ARG A 99 18.30 -4.90 0.45
C ARG A 99 16.87 -4.82 -0.06
N CYS A 100 16.31 -3.60 -0.07
CA CYS A 100 15.01 -3.37 -0.67
C CYS A 100 15.14 -2.66 -2.03
N GLU A 101 14.44 -3.18 -3.03
CA GLU A 101 14.41 -2.68 -4.40
C GLU A 101 12.97 -2.38 -4.81
N ALA A 102 12.75 -1.20 -5.40
CA ALA A 102 11.46 -0.86 -5.98
C ALA A 102 11.24 -1.61 -7.29
N VAL A 103 10.04 -2.14 -7.49
CA VAL A 103 9.61 -2.71 -8.76
C VAL A 103 8.90 -1.60 -9.53
N VAL A 104 9.54 -1.13 -10.58
CA VAL A 104 9.02 -0.12 -11.52
C VAL A 104 8.44 -0.76 -12.77
#